data_AF-J9F4U2-F1
#
_entry.id   AF-J9F4U2-F1
#
_cell.length_a   1.000
_cell.length_b   1.000
_cell.length_c   1.000
_cell.angle_alpha   90.00
_cell.angle_beta   90.00
_cell.angle_gamma   90.00
#
_symmetry.space_group_name_H-M   'P 1'
#
loop_
_entity.id
_entity.type
_entity.pdbx_description
1 polymer ?
#
loop_
_entity_poly.entity_id
_entity_poly.type
_entity_poly.pdbx_seq_one_letter_code
_entity_poly.pdbx_strand_id
1 'polypeptide(L)'
;KSLTSGINDAAELFELSMAEEDWETVEAVGQDVEAIETEVAKLEFKRMFNQPMDPSNCYLEIQAGAGGTEAQDWASMLERMYMRYAERKGFKVTLEEESP
;
A
#
# COMPACT_ATOMS: atom_id res chain seq x y z
N LYS A 1 6.24 -3.28 -20.78
CA LYS A 1 5.93 -3.57 -22.20
C LYS A 1 4.54 -4.15 -22.34
N SER A 2 4.22 -5.29 -21.71
CA SER A 2 2.88 -5.89 -21.78
C SER A 2 1.76 -5.03 -21.14
N LEU A 3 1.97 -4.39 -19.98
CA LEU A 3 0.93 -3.52 -19.38
C LEU A 3 0.66 -2.25 -20.19
N THR A 4 1.72 -1.64 -20.73
CA THR A 4 1.62 -0.43 -21.56
C THR A 4 0.94 -0.71 -22.90
N SER A 5 1.23 -1.85 -23.54
CA SER A 5 0.49 -2.23 -24.74
C SER A 5 -0.96 -2.57 -24.38
N GLY A 6 -1.19 -3.37 -23.34
CA GLY A 6 -2.54 -3.77 -22.93
C GLY A 6 -3.47 -2.61 -22.61
N ILE A 7 -2.98 -1.56 -21.91
CA ILE A 7 -3.82 -0.39 -21.61
C ILE A 7 -4.09 0.48 -22.85
N ASN A 8 -3.15 0.53 -23.81
CA ASN A 8 -3.38 1.23 -25.08
C ASN A 8 -4.38 0.47 -25.95
N ASP A 9 -4.24 -0.86 -26.05
CA ASP A 9 -5.17 -1.73 -26.77
C ASP A 9 -6.59 -1.63 -26.17
N ALA A 10 -6.69 -1.60 -24.84
CA ALA A 10 -7.96 -1.38 -24.13
C ALA A 10 -8.57 0.00 -24.43
N ALA A 11 -7.76 1.04 -24.50
CA ALA A 11 -8.23 2.39 -24.85
C ALA A 11 -8.76 2.46 -26.29
N GLU A 12 -8.04 1.86 -27.25
CA GLU A 12 -8.48 1.78 -28.65
C GLU A 12 -9.79 1.00 -28.79
N LEU A 13 -9.91 -0.15 -28.10
CA LEU A 13 -11.11 -0.98 -28.11
C LEU A 13 -12.30 -0.29 -27.42
N PHE A 14 -12.06 0.48 -26.35
CA PHE A 14 -13.08 1.30 -25.71
C PHE A 14 -13.61 2.37 -26.66
N GLU A 15 -12.73 3.10 -27.35
CA GLU A 15 -13.16 4.13 -28.32
C GLU A 15 -13.98 3.54 -29.46
N LEU A 16 -13.57 2.39 -30.00
CA LEU A 16 -14.29 1.69 -31.06
C LEU A 16 -15.66 1.20 -30.59
N SER A 17 -15.72 0.49 -29.47
CA SER A 17 -16.97 -0.07 -28.91
C SER A 17 -17.97 1.02 -28.51
N MET A 18 -17.49 2.14 -27.98
CA MET A 18 -18.31 3.33 -27.71
C MET A 18 -18.89 3.93 -29.00
N ALA A 19 -18.11 4.00 -30.08
CA ALA A 19 -18.58 4.52 -31.36
C ALA A 19 -19.61 3.60 -32.03
N GLU A 20 -19.51 2.29 -31.79
CA GLU A 20 -20.42 1.26 -32.32
C GLU A 20 -21.64 0.97 -31.42
N GLU A 21 -21.75 1.66 -30.27
CA GLU A 21 -22.76 1.40 -29.23
C GLU A 21 -22.77 -0.07 -28.74
N ASP A 22 -21.61 -0.73 -28.78
CA ASP A 22 -21.40 -2.09 -28.28
C ASP A 22 -21.12 -2.08 -26.77
N TRP A 23 -22.20 -1.96 -26.00
CA TRP A 23 -22.14 -1.88 -24.54
C TRP A 23 -21.60 -3.13 -23.85
N GLU A 24 -21.74 -4.31 -24.47
CA GLU A 24 -21.19 -5.56 -23.93
C GLU A 24 -19.66 -5.52 -23.96
N THR A 25 -19.09 -5.07 -25.08
CA THR A 25 -17.65 -4.88 -25.21
C THR A 25 -17.14 -3.75 -24.31
N VAL A 26 -17.89 -2.66 -24.14
CA VAL A 26 -17.53 -1.58 -23.20
C VAL A 26 -17.38 -2.12 -21.76
N GLU A 27 -18.31 -2.96 -21.31
CA GLU A 27 -18.25 -3.56 -19.98
C GLU A 27 -17.06 -4.52 -19.84
N ALA A 28 -16.81 -5.35 -20.87
CA ALA A 28 -15.65 -6.26 -20.90
C ALA A 28 -14.31 -5.51 -20.82
N VAL A 29 -14.16 -4.40 -21.55
CA VAL A 29 -12.97 -3.54 -21.47
C VAL A 29 -12.79 -2.98 -20.06
N GLY A 30 -13.87 -2.59 -19.39
CA GLY A 30 -13.82 -2.15 -17.99
C GLY A 30 -13.21 -3.20 -17.05
N GLN A 31 -13.59 -4.47 -17.22
CA GLN A 31 -13.04 -5.59 -16.43
C GLN A 31 -11.55 -5.82 -16.72
N ASP A 32 -11.14 -5.73 -17.99
CA ASP A 32 -9.72 -5.85 -18.37
C ASP A 32 -8.87 -4.72 -17.78
N VAL A 33 -9.39 -3.50 -17.76
CA VAL A 33 -8.72 -2.34 -17.14
C VAL A 33 -8.58 -2.52 -15.63
N GLU A 34 -9.58 -3.04 -14.93
CA GLU A 34 -9.51 -3.33 -13.49
C GLU A 34 -8.42 -4.38 -13.17
N ALA A 35 -8.27 -5.38 -14.03
CA ALA A 35 -7.19 -6.37 -13.91
C ALA A 35 -5.81 -5.72 -14.12
N ILE A 36 -5.67 -4.83 -15.13
CA ILE A 36 -4.43 -4.08 -15.37
C ILE A 36 -4.10 -3.18 -14.18
N GLU A 37 -5.07 -2.46 -13.62
CA GLU A 37 -4.90 -1.61 -12.44
C GLU A 37 -4.39 -2.42 -11.24
N THR A 38 -4.98 -3.59 -11.00
CA THR A 38 -4.56 -4.50 -9.93
C THR A 38 -3.10 -4.93 -10.10
N GLU A 39 -2.66 -5.24 -11.32
CA GLU A 39 -1.26 -5.61 -11.60
C GLU A 39 -0.30 -4.42 -11.44
N VAL A 40 -0.71 -3.21 -11.86
CA VAL A 40 0.07 -1.98 -11.65
C VAL A 40 0.25 -1.73 -10.15
N ALA A 41 -0.80 -1.81 -9.35
CA ALA A 41 -0.72 -1.61 -7.90
C ALA A 41 0.25 -2.59 -7.23
N LYS A 42 0.28 -3.86 -7.66
CA LYS A 42 1.26 -4.85 -7.17
C LYS A 42 2.70 -4.46 -7.53
N LEU A 43 2.92 -3.93 -8.74
CA LEU A 43 4.24 -3.49 -9.18
C LEU A 43 4.70 -2.23 -8.45
N GLU A 44 3.79 -1.31 -8.16
CA GLU A 44 4.10 -0.13 -7.34
C GLU A 44 4.52 -0.52 -5.93
N PHE A 45 3.83 -1.48 -5.31
CA PHE A 45 4.23 -2.01 -4.01
C PHE A 45 5.63 -2.63 -4.05
N LYS A 46 5.92 -3.45 -5.07
CA LYS A 46 7.27 -4.02 -5.28
C LYS A 46 8.33 -2.96 -5.54
N ARG A 47 7.97 -1.84 -6.17
CA ARG A 47 8.88 -0.72 -6.39
C ARG A 47 9.16 0.05 -5.10
N MET A 48 8.15 0.24 -4.25
CA MET A 48 8.32 0.87 -2.94
C MET A 48 9.23 0.04 -2.04
N PHE A 49 9.10 -1.29 -2.08
CA PHE A 49 9.91 -2.22 -1.31
C PHE A 49 11.06 -2.83 -2.14
N ASN A 50 11.95 -1.99 -2.66
CA ASN A 50 13.05 -2.40 -3.53
C ASN A 50 14.42 -2.44 -2.84
N GLN A 51 14.48 -2.23 -1.52
CA GLN A 51 15.70 -2.30 -0.73
C GLN A 51 15.91 -3.71 -0.17
N PRO A 52 17.17 -4.18 -0.04
CA PRO A 52 17.46 -5.53 0.46
C PRO A 52 16.87 -5.87 1.83
N MET A 53 16.64 -4.87 2.68
CA MET A 53 16.15 -5.04 4.05
C MET A 53 14.62 -4.92 4.19
N ASP A 54 13.90 -4.55 3.13
CA ASP A 54 12.45 -4.35 3.19
C ASP A 54 11.64 -5.60 3.62
N PRO A 55 12.05 -6.84 3.32
CA PRO A 55 11.38 -8.04 3.82
C PRO A 55 11.71 -8.38 5.28
N SER A 56 12.67 -7.67 5.89
CA SER A 56 13.16 -8.00 7.23
C SER A 56 12.24 -7.42 8.30
N ASN A 57 12.25 -8.05 9.47
CA ASN A 57 11.66 -7.44 10.67
C ASN A 57 12.39 -6.12 10.97
N CYS A 58 11.64 -5.14 11.46
CA CYS A 58 12.21 -3.87 11.93
C CYS A 58 12.16 -3.78 13.46
N TYR A 59 13.05 -2.94 14.00
CA TYR A 59 12.93 -2.43 15.36
C TYR A 59 12.36 -1.02 15.28
N LEU A 60 11.42 -0.71 16.17
CA LEU A 60 10.85 0.62 16.34
C LEU A 60 11.24 1.13 17.71
N GLU A 61 12.01 2.22 17.74
CA GLU A 61 12.40 2.91 18.97
C GLU A 61 11.63 4.22 19.06
N ILE A 62 10.99 4.46 20.20
CA ILE A 62 10.23 5.69 20.47
C ILE A 62 10.90 6.41 21.63
N GLN A 63 11.49 7.56 21.34
CA GLN A 63 12.16 8.39 22.33
C GLN A 63 11.31 9.61 22.67
N ALA A 64 11.04 9.83 23.96
CA ALA A 64 10.39 11.06 24.41
C ALA A 64 11.31 12.27 24.15
N GLY A 65 10.76 13.28 23.48
CA GLY A 65 11.47 14.52 23.17
C GLY A 65 11.57 15.48 24.35
N ALA A 66 12.00 16.72 24.09
CA ALA A 66 11.98 17.77 25.09
C ALA A 66 10.51 18.12 25.46
N GLY A 67 10.19 18.15 26.76
CA GLY A 67 8.84 18.41 27.26
C GLY A 67 8.50 17.75 28.60
N GLY A 68 9.41 16.94 29.16
CA GLY A 68 9.20 16.29 30.45
C GLY A 68 8.01 15.32 30.39
N THR A 69 7.13 15.37 31.39
CA THR A 69 6.00 14.44 31.52
C THR A 69 5.05 14.46 30.32
N GLU A 70 4.77 15.62 29.73
CA GLU A 70 3.86 15.68 28.57
C GLU A 70 4.45 14.98 27.35
N ALA A 71 5.77 15.07 27.16
CA ALA A 71 6.46 14.37 26.08
C ALA A 71 6.53 12.85 26.33
N GLN A 72 6.65 12.43 27.60
CA GLN A 72 6.58 11.03 28.01
C GLN A 72 5.19 10.45 27.73
N ASP A 73 4.13 11.14 28.17
CA ASP A 73 2.74 10.72 27.93
C ASP A 73 2.45 10.58 26.43
N TRP A 74 2.96 11.51 25.62
CA TRP A 74 2.83 11.45 24.17
C TRP A 74 3.60 10.28 23.54
N ALA A 75 4.82 10.00 24.01
CA ALA A 75 5.60 8.83 23.57
C ALA A 75 4.82 7.53 23.86
N SER A 76 4.25 7.38 25.06
CA SER A 76 3.40 6.23 25.41
C SER A 76 2.11 6.17 24.58
N MET A 77 1.56 7.31 24.16
CA MET A 77 0.44 7.33 23.20
C MET A 77 0.85 6.79 21.83
N LEU A 78 2.02 7.19 21.32
CA LEU A 78 2.54 6.71 20.03
C LEU A 78 2.86 5.22 20.07
N GLU A 79 3.47 4.74 21.15
CA GLU A 79 3.76 3.32 21.35
C GLU A 79 2.48 2.48 21.25
N ARG A 80 1.44 2.85 21.99
CA ARG A 80 0.12 2.19 21.91
C ARG A 80 -0.52 2.28 20.53
N MET A 81 -0.30 3.38 19.81
CA MET A 81 -0.79 3.55 18.44
C MET A 81 -0.12 2.55 17.49
N TYR A 82 1.21 2.40 17.56
CA TYR A 82 1.96 1.49 16.69
C TYR A 82 1.73 0.02 17.04
N MET A 83 1.59 -0.33 18.33
CA MET A 83 1.18 -1.68 18.73
C MET A 83 -0.16 -2.08 18.09
N ARG A 84 -1.18 -1.22 18.20
CA ARG A 84 -2.49 -1.46 17.57
C ARG A 84 -2.43 -1.51 16.05
N TYR A 85 -1.59 -0.69 15.42
CA TYR A 85 -1.39 -0.73 13.98
C TYR A 85 -0.78 -2.07 13.53
N ALA A 86 0.27 -2.52 14.22
CA ALA A 86 0.96 -3.77 13.93
C ALA A 86 0.03 -4.98 14.09
N GLU A 87 -0.76 -5.04 15.17
CA GLU A 87 -1.81 -6.05 15.37
C GLU A 87 -2.83 -6.07 14.22
N ARG A 88 -3.33 -4.89 13.81
CA ARG A 88 -4.29 -4.77 12.70
C ARG A 88 -3.70 -5.21 11.36
N LYS A 89 -2.39 -5.05 11.17
CA LYS A 89 -1.66 -5.51 9.98
C LYS A 89 -1.24 -6.98 10.06
N GLY A 90 -1.50 -7.66 11.19
CA GLY A 90 -1.13 -9.05 11.40
C GLY A 90 0.35 -9.27 11.70
N PHE A 91 1.08 -8.21 12.09
CA PHE A 91 2.47 -8.33 12.51
C PHE A 91 2.56 -8.80 13.96
N LYS A 92 3.61 -9.59 14.25
CA LYS A 92 3.97 -9.94 15.61
C LYS A 92 4.79 -8.81 16.22
N VAL A 93 4.38 -8.32 17.39
CA VAL A 93 5.11 -7.31 18.16
C VAL A 93 5.72 -7.97 19.39
N THR A 94 6.96 -7.61 19.71
CA THR A 94 7.63 -7.96 20.96
C THR A 94 8.17 -6.65 21.54
N LEU A 95 7.86 -6.37 22.81
CA LEU A 95 8.45 -5.25 23.53
C LEU A 95 9.79 -5.69 24.10
N GLU A 96 10.89 -5.11 23.62
CA GLU A 96 12.26 -5.48 24.01
C GLU A 96 12.71 -4.67 25.25
N GLU A 97 12.45 -3.37 25.28
CA GLU A 97 12.84 -2.45 26.35
C GLU A 97 11.80 -1.34 26.52
N GLU A 98 11.55 -0.93 27.77
CA GLU A 98 10.69 0.20 28.13
C GLU A 98 11.28 0.91 29.35
N SER A 99 11.36 2.24 29.29
CA SER A 99 11.78 3.09 30.42
C SER A 99 10.61 3.98 30.84
N PRO A 100 10.15 3.88 32.11
CA PRO A 100 9.04 4.70 32.62
C PRO A 100 9.32 6.20 32.68
#